data_AF-X1FHS2-F1
#
_entry.id   AF-X1FHS2-F1
#
_cell.length_a   1.000
_cell.length_b   1.000
_cell.length_c   1.000
_cell.angle_alpha   90.00
_cell.angle_beta   90.00
_cell.angle_gamma   90.00
#
_symmetry.space_group_name_H-M   'P 1'
#
loop_
_entity.id
_entity.type
_entity.pdbx_description
1 polymer ?
#
loop_
_entity_poly.entity_id
_entity_poly.type
_entity_poly.pdbx_seq_one_letter_code
_entity_poly.pdbx_strand_id
1 'polypeptide(L)' 'NRKTKERASQEALRALEECQKRGVLFALSNKPGVGNVIKIKPPMVITEELSSRALKVFDEALGIVEKQM' A
#
# COMPACT_ATOMS: atom_id res chain seq x y z
N ASN A 1 -1.31 -16.69 -0.06
CA ASN A 1 -1.03 -17.75 -1.09
C ASN A 1 -1.90 -17.47 -2.32
N ARG A 2 -1.38 -17.58 -3.55
CA ARG A 2 -2.05 -17.18 -4.81
C ARG A 2 -3.21 -18.12 -5.25
N LYS A 3 -3.98 -18.67 -4.31
CA LYS A 3 -5.10 -19.61 -4.55
C LYS A 3 -6.18 -19.03 -5.46
N THR A 4 -6.41 -17.73 -5.41
CA THR A 4 -7.35 -17.02 -6.29
C THR A 4 -6.61 -15.94 -7.09
N LYS A 5 -7.18 -15.57 -8.25
CA LYS A 5 -6.77 -14.40 -9.04
C LYS A 5 -7.77 -13.25 -8.93
N GLU A 6 -8.64 -13.31 -7.93
CA GLU A 6 -9.54 -12.21 -7.61
C GLU A 6 -8.73 -11.01 -7.14
N ARG A 7 -9.22 -9.82 -7.48
CA ARG A 7 -8.52 -8.59 -7.13
C ARG A 7 -8.78 -8.26 -5.67
N ALA A 8 -7.72 -8.25 -4.87
CA ALA A 8 -7.74 -7.87 -3.45
C ALA A 8 -7.89 -6.34 -3.27
N SER A 9 -8.99 -5.79 -3.77
CA SER A 9 -9.18 -4.33 -3.87
C SER A 9 -9.50 -3.70 -2.51
N GLN A 10 -10.24 -4.43 -1.65
CA GLN A 10 -10.55 -3.99 -0.30
C GLN A 10 -9.32 -4.08 0.61
N GLU A 11 -8.52 -5.13 0.47
CA GLU A 11 -7.24 -5.32 1.15
C GLU A 11 -6.27 -4.20 0.79
N ALA A 12 -6.20 -3.85 -0.51
CA ALA A 12 -5.35 -2.76 -0.98
C ALA A 12 -5.77 -1.40 -0.40
N LEU A 13 -7.08 -1.14 -0.28
CA LEU A 13 -7.61 0.07 0.38
C LEU A 13 -7.24 0.10 1.87
N ARG A 14 -7.47 -1.01 2.59
CA ARG A 14 -7.10 -1.14 4.01
C ARG A 14 -5.61 -0.91 4.24
N ALA A 15 -4.74 -1.45 3.38
CA ALA A 15 -3.30 -1.24 3.48
C ALA A 15 -2.93 0.25 3.34
N LEU A 16 -3.60 1.00 2.47
CA LEU A 16 -3.40 2.45 2.33
C LEU A 16 -3.86 3.23 3.56
N GLU A 17 -5.02 2.90 4.11
CA GLU A 17 -5.52 3.52 5.34
C GLU A 17 -4.54 3.30 6.50
N GLU A 18 -4.00 2.09 6.62
CA GLU A 18 -2.98 1.74 7.61
C GLU A 18 -1.66 2.52 7.41
N CYS A 19 -1.23 2.74 6.18
CA CYS A 19 -0.08 3.60 5.90
C CYS A 19 -0.36 5.07 6.27
N GLN A 20 -1.56 5.57 5.93
CA GLN A 20 -1.96 6.95 6.18
C GLN A 20 -2.03 7.27 7.67
N LYS A 21 -2.57 6.36 8.49
CA LYS A 21 -2.57 6.48 9.97
C LYS A 21 -1.17 6.64 10.55
N ARG A 22 -0.15 6.09 9.87
CA ARG A 22 1.28 6.17 10.24
C ARG A 22 2.03 7.32 9.56
N GLY A 23 1.31 8.20 8.86
CA GLY A 23 1.85 9.40 8.23
C GLY A 23 2.51 9.17 6.86
N VAL A 24 2.25 8.04 6.19
CA VAL A 24 2.79 7.74 4.86
C VAL A 24 1.66 7.65 3.85
N LEU A 25 1.73 8.44 2.79
CA LEU A 25 0.71 8.50 1.75
C LEU A 25 1.14 7.68 0.52
N PHE A 26 0.33 6.68 0.21
CA PHE A 26 0.35 6.00 -1.08
C PHE A 26 -0.94 6.31 -1.84
N ALA A 27 -0.97 5.99 -3.13
CA ALA A 27 -2.18 6.13 -3.94
C ALA A 27 -2.62 4.79 -4.52
N LEU A 28 -3.92 4.61 -4.71
CA LEU A 28 -4.45 3.51 -5.50
C LEU A 28 -4.70 3.97 -6.95
N SER A 29 -4.61 3.02 -7.87
CA SER A 29 -5.17 3.22 -9.20
C SER A 29 -6.69 3.42 -9.09
N ASN A 30 -7.20 4.52 -9.65
CA ASN A 30 -8.63 4.80 -9.79
C ASN A 30 -9.19 4.36 -11.15
N LYS A 31 -8.41 3.61 -11.95
CA LYS A 31 -8.85 3.11 -13.25
C LYS A 31 -10.00 2.10 -13.04
N PRO A 32 -11.15 2.24 -13.73
CA PRO A 32 -12.24 1.28 -13.65
C PRO A 32 -11.75 -0.16 -13.87
N GLY A 33 -12.14 -1.06 -12.96
CA GLY A 33 -11.70 -2.46 -12.99
C GLY A 33 -10.29 -2.72 -12.47
N VAL A 34 -9.56 -1.73 -11.96
CA VAL A 34 -8.21 -1.88 -11.37
C VAL A 34 -8.23 -1.28 -9.95
N GLY A 35 -8.61 -2.09 -8.97
CA GLY A 35 -8.78 -1.63 -7.56
C GLY A 35 -7.65 -2.01 -6.60
N ASN A 36 -6.65 -2.79 -7.03
CA ASN A 36 -5.63 -3.36 -6.15
C ASN A 36 -4.18 -3.00 -6.52
N VAL A 37 -3.99 -1.96 -7.35
CA VAL A 37 -2.66 -1.49 -7.76
C VAL A 37 -2.28 -0.26 -6.93
N ILE A 38 -1.35 -0.47 -6.01
CA ILE A 38 -0.78 0.60 -5.17
C ILE A 38 0.35 1.29 -5.95
N LYS A 39 0.33 2.62 -5.97
CA LYS A 39 1.28 3.48 -6.68
C LYS A 39 2.21 4.16 -5.69
N ILE A 40 3.51 4.03 -5.96
CA ILE A 40 4.58 4.72 -5.25
C ILE A 40 5.09 5.84 -6.17
N LYS A 41 4.90 7.09 -5.76
CA LYS A 41 5.32 8.28 -6.52
C LYS A 41 5.78 9.39 -5.58
N PRO A 42 6.97 9.26 -5.00
CA PRO A 42 7.51 10.29 -4.12
C PRO A 42 7.98 11.51 -4.94
N PRO A 43 8.25 12.65 -4.28
CA PRO A 43 9.00 13.74 -4.91
C PRO A 43 10.37 13.28 -5.39
N MET A 44 10.89 13.90 -6.45
CA MET A 44 12.22 13.59 -7.01
C MET A 44 13.37 13.88 -6.03
N VAL A 45 13.14 14.71 -5.03
CA VAL A 45 14.11 15.11 -3.99
C VAL A 45 14.02 14.25 -2.72
N ILE A 46 13.23 13.17 -2.72
CA ILE A 46 13.11 12.30 -1.55
C ILE A 46 14.48 11.70 -1.17
N THR A 47 14.76 11.62 0.12
CA THR A 47 15.99 10.98 0.62
C THR A 47 15.82 9.46 0.72
N GLU A 48 16.93 8.75 0.76
CA GLU A 48 16.96 7.30 1.03
C GLU A 48 16.33 6.96 2.38
N GLU A 49 16.59 7.77 3.42
CA GLU A 49 16.02 7.58 4.76
C GLU A 49 14.50 7.69 4.75
N LEU A 50 13.94 8.72 4.10
CA LEU A 50 12.49 8.89 3.99
C LEU A 50 11.85 7.77 3.17
N SER A 51 12.52 7.34 2.12
CA SER A 51 12.06 6.21 1.28
C SER A 51 12.05 4.91 2.08
N SER A 52 13.10 4.64 2.85
CA SER A 52 13.24 3.47 3.71
C SER A 52 12.17 3.44 4.80
N ARG A 53 11.92 4.59 5.45
CA ARG A 53 10.82 4.73 6.42
C ARG A 53 9.46 4.46 5.77
N ALA A 54 9.21 5.01 4.59
CA ALA A 54 7.95 4.80 3.88
C ALA A 54 7.73 3.32 3.51
N LEU A 55 8.77 2.64 3.04
CA LEU A 55 8.72 1.21 2.71
C LEU A 55 8.56 0.33 3.96
N LYS A 56 9.18 0.70 5.09
CA LYS A 56 8.98 -0.01 6.36
C LYS A 56 7.51 0.08 6.83
N VAL A 57 6.93 1.27 6.80
CA VAL A 57 5.50 1.48 7.13
C VAL A 57 4.61 0.67 6.19
N PHE A 58 4.96 0.60 4.90
CA PHE A 58 4.22 -0.17 3.92
C PHE A 58 4.24 -1.67 4.22
N ASP A 59 5.42 -2.23 4.55
CA ASP A 59 5.57 -3.63 4.94
C ASP A 59 4.76 -3.99 6.20
N GLU A 60 4.84 -3.14 7.23
CA GLU A 60 4.05 -3.30 8.46
C GLU A 60 2.54 -3.26 8.18
N ALA A 61 2.08 -2.36 7.30
CA ALA A 61 0.67 -2.27 6.91
C ALA A 61 0.21 -3.52 6.16
N LEU A 62 1.01 -4.06 5.24
CA LEU A 62 0.70 -5.31 4.55
C LEU A 62 0.60 -6.48 5.53
N GLY A 63 1.53 -6.58 6.49
CA GLY A 63 1.50 -7.63 7.51
C GLY A 63 0.28 -7.56 8.44
N ILE A 64 -0.28 -6.37 8.68
CA ILE A 64 -1.54 -6.21 9.43
C ILE A 64 -2.71 -6.72 8.62
N VAL A 65 -2.81 -6.32 7.35
CA VAL A 65 -3.90 -6.78 6.48
C VAL A 65 -3.84 -8.29 6.29
N GLU A 66 -2.65 -8.86 6.11
CA GLU A 66 -2.46 -10.31 5.97
C GLU A 66 -2.95 -11.08 7.21
N LYS A 67 -2.71 -10.58 8.43
CA LYS A 67 -3.19 -11.20 9.67
C LYS A 67 -4.71 -11.12 9.87
N GLN A 68 -5.39 -10.22 9.15
CA GLN A 68 -6.84 -10.01 9.22
C GLN A 68 -7.60 -10.77 8.11
N MET A 69 -6.89 -11.53 7.27
CA MET A 69 -7.44 -12.38 6.21
C MET A 69 -7.49 -13.84 6.65
#